data_AF-A0AAP6ECJ5-F1
#
_entry.id   AF-A0AAP6ECJ5-F1
#
_cell.length_a   1.000
_cell.length_b   1.000
_cell.length_c   1.000
_cell.angle_alpha   90.00
_cell.angle_beta   90.00
_cell.angle_gamma   90.00
#
_symmetry.space_group_name_H-M   'P 1'
#
loop_
_entity.id
_entity.type
_entity.pdbx_description
1 polymer ?
#
loop_
_entity_poly.entity_id
_entity_poly.type
_entity_poly.pdbx_seq_one_letter_code
_entity_poly.pdbx_strand_id
1 'polypeptide(L)'
;MSALLAKELRGPVVHDRHEIGVSYYALVPAEPLKWPYPDEAPYLTSDTSDSWLGVPDISRTRPPGSHWTVPPRFVGDLCRMERLAGFILRSLPVLRAHEETLEKAREEEGGKQ
;
A
#
# COMPACT_ATOMS: atom_id res chain seq x y z
N MET A 1 8.20 -9.18 7.98
CA MET A 1 7.67 -8.37 6.85
C MET A 1 8.68 -7.34 6.34
N SER A 2 9.17 -6.41 7.19
CA SER A 2 10.13 -5.36 6.78
C SER A 2 11.36 -5.85 5.98
N ALA A 3 12.07 -6.90 6.46
CA ALA A 3 13.26 -7.41 5.77
C ALA A 3 12.98 -7.97 4.35
N LEU A 4 11.81 -8.59 4.16
CA LEU A 4 11.39 -9.08 2.83
C LEU A 4 11.13 -7.91 1.90
N LEU A 5 10.32 -6.93 2.34
CA LEU A 5 9.98 -5.76 1.54
C LEU A 5 11.22 -4.93 1.19
N ALA A 6 12.13 -4.74 2.14
CA ALA A 6 13.41 -4.05 1.89
C ALA A 6 14.25 -4.75 0.83
N LYS A 7 14.30 -6.10 0.86
CA LYS A 7 15.04 -6.90 -0.12
C LYS A 7 14.40 -6.83 -1.52
N GLU A 8 13.10 -7.01 -1.58
CA GLU A 8 12.36 -7.16 -2.85
C GLU A 8 12.19 -5.81 -3.56
N LEU A 9 11.73 -4.79 -2.83
CA LEU A 9 11.34 -3.50 -3.40
C LEU A 9 12.52 -2.50 -3.47
N ARG A 10 13.49 -2.62 -2.56
CA ARG A 10 14.68 -1.75 -2.47
C ARG A 10 14.37 -0.26 -2.52
N GLY A 11 13.26 0.12 -1.91
CA GLY A 11 12.79 1.49 -1.78
C GLY A 11 11.82 1.59 -0.60
N PRO A 12 11.35 2.80 -0.30
CA PRO A 12 10.59 3.05 0.90
C PRO A 12 9.16 2.49 0.81
N VAL A 13 8.69 1.97 1.94
CA VAL A 13 7.37 1.37 2.10
C VAL A 13 6.76 1.87 3.40
N VAL A 14 5.60 2.50 3.31
CA VAL A 14 4.78 2.88 4.45
C VAL A 14 3.87 1.71 4.81
N HIS A 15 3.82 1.36 6.08
CA HIS A 15 2.73 0.56 6.62
C HIS A 15 1.68 1.52 7.18
N ASP A 16 0.43 1.23 6.85
CA ASP A 16 -0.71 1.95 7.36
C ASP A 16 -1.79 0.98 7.83
N ARG A 17 -2.57 1.43 8.81
CA ARG A 17 -3.64 0.62 9.40
C ARG A 17 -4.90 1.47 9.39
N HIS A 18 -5.60 1.43 8.26
CA HIS A 18 -6.96 1.95 8.19
C HIS A 18 -7.91 1.03 8.97
N GLU A 19 -9.09 1.53 9.32
CA GLU A 19 -10.10 0.80 10.11
C GLU A 19 -10.49 -0.55 9.49
N ILE A 20 -10.28 -0.73 8.18
CA ILE A 20 -10.51 -1.97 7.45
C ILE A 20 -9.16 -2.55 6.98
N GLY A 21 -8.38 -3.10 7.90
CA GLY A 21 -7.23 -3.94 7.59
C GLY A 21 -5.85 -3.27 7.60
N VAL A 22 -4.86 -3.95 7.03
CA VAL A 22 -3.46 -3.51 7.01
C VAL A 22 -3.05 -3.24 5.56
N SER A 23 -2.56 -2.04 5.29
CA SER A 23 -2.14 -1.57 3.98
C SER A 23 -0.63 -1.30 3.95
N TYR A 24 0.01 -1.58 2.82
CA TYR A 24 1.40 -1.22 2.56
C TYR A 24 1.50 -0.38 1.29
N TYR A 25 2.09 0.81 1.38
CA TYR A 25 2.25 1.74 0.27
C TYR A 25 3.74 1.83 -0.12
N ALA A 26 4.10 1.28 -1.28
CA ALA A 26 5.43 1.43 -1.85
C ALA A 26 5.52 2.75 -2.63
N LEU A 27 6.47 3.64 -2.29
CA LEU A 27 6.62 4.90 -3.04
C LEU A 27 7.46 4.66 -4.29
N VAL A 28 6.90 4.97 -5.45
CA VAL A 28 7.55 4.82 -6.76
C VAL A 28 7.75 6.19 -7.41
N PRO A 29 8.66 6.32 -8.40
CA PRO A 29 8.70 7.50 -9.25
C PRO A 29 7.31 7.81 -9.80
N ALA A 30 6.89 9.06 -9.66
CA ALA A 30 5.80 9.55 -10.47
C ALA A 30 6.27 9.47 -11.93
N GLU A 31 5.57 8.71 -12.77
CA GLU A 31 5.66 8.97 -14.19
C GLU A 31 5.22 10.42 -14.43
N PRO A 32 5.64 11.07 -15.53
CA PRO A 32 5.01 12.30 -15.98
C PRO A 32 3.58 12.02 -16.47
N LEU A 33 2.75 11.40 -15.64
CA LEU A 33 1.32 11.59 -15.70
C LEU A 33 1.10 13.06 -15.35
N LYS A 34 0.68 13.82 -16.35
CA LYS A 34 -0.03 15.08 -16.11
C LYS A 34 -1.17 14.70 -15.16
N TRP A 35 -1.11 15.16 -13.91
CA TRP A 35 -2.13 14.92 -12.91
C TRP A 35 -3.48 15.17 -13.57
N PRO A 36 -4.28 14.13 -13.88
CA PRO A 36 -5.35 14.25 -14.88
C PRO A 36 -6.60 14.93 -14.31
N TYR A 37 -6.44 15.52 -13.13
CA TYR A 37 -7.50 16.06 -12.30
C TYR A 37 -7.10 17.47 -11.85
N PRO A 38 -8.05 18.29 -11.39
CA PRO A 38 -7.73 19.55 -10.72
C PRO A 38 -6.74 19.31 -9.56
N ASP A 39 -6.13 20.37 -9.01
CA ASP A 39 -5.27 20.27 -7.81
C ASP A 39 -5.95 19.51 -6.65
N GLU A 40 -7.27 19.40 -6.72
CA GLU A 40 -8.11 18.48 -5.95
C GLU A 40 -8.05 17.06 -6.55
N ALA A 41 -7.23 16.23 -5.91
CA ALA A 41 -7.01 14.83 -6.21
C ALA A 41 -8.28 13.97 -6.05
N PRO A 42 -8.89 13.39 -7.09
CA PRO A 42 -10.21 12.75 -6.99
C PRO A 42 -10.21 11.31 -6.51
N TYR A 43 -9.03 10.73 -6.27
CA TYR A 43 -8.91 9.55 -5.39
C TYR A 43 -8.75 9.96 -3.92
N LEU A 44 -8.59 11.26 -3.64
CA LEU A 44 -8.88 11.87 -2.35
C LEU A 44 -10.28 12.47 -2.47
N THR A 45 -11.28 11.61 -2.40
CA THR A 45 -12.69 11.98 -2.57
C THR A 45 -13.03 13.17 -1.67
N SER A 46 -13.63 14.22 -2.23
CA SER A 46 -14.02 15.42 -1.48
C SER A 46 -15.25 15.19 -0.61
N ASP A 47 -15.91 14.04 -0.75
CA ASP A 47 -17.22 13.71 -0.19
C ASP A 47 -17.22 12.54 0.81
N THR A 48 -16.07 11.92 1.10
CA THR A 48 -15.96 10.98 2.24
C THR A 48 -14.75 11.32 3.09
N SER A 49 -14.95 11.28 4.41
CA SER A 49 -13.89 11.33 5.42
C SER A 49 -12.65 10.53 4.98
N ASP A 50 -11.49 11.19 5.04
CA ASP A 50 -10.19 10.56 5.27
C ASP A 50 -9.55 9.72 4.16
N SER A 51 -9.57 10.20 2.92
CA SER A 51 -8.53 9.79 1.97
C SER A 51 -7.34 10.74 2.09
N TRP A 52 -6.48 10.50 3.08
CA TRP A 52 -5.16 11.13 3.19
C TRP A 52 -4.10 10.04 3.19
N LEU A 53 -3.21 10.02 2.18
CA LEU A 53 -1.96 9.29 2.33
C LEU A 53 -1.02 10.16 3.19
N GLY A 54 -1.13 10.04 4.50
CA GLY A 54 -0.19 10.67 5.42
C GLY A 54 1.19 10.02 5.25
N VAL A 55 2.11 10.70 4.58
CA VAL A 55 3.52 10.26 4.56
C VAL A 55 4.07 10.47 5.97
N PRO A 56 4.46 9.40 6.69
CA PRO A 56 4.92 9.54 8.06
C PRO A 56 6.25 10.29 8.11
N ASP A 57 6.51 10.97 9.23
CA ASP A 57 7.84 11.51 9.52
C ASP A 57 8.91 10.44 9.29
N ILE A 58 10.05 10.81 8.70
CA ILE A 58 11.11 9.86 8.31
C ILE A 58 11.62 9.02 9.48
N SER A 59 11.58 9.56 10.70
CA SER A 59 11.99 8.85 11.92
C SER A 59 10.97 7.84 12.43
N ARG A 60 9.71 7.94 11.99
CA ARG A 60 8.61 7.10 12.48
C ARG A 60 8.63 5.74 11.80
N THR A 61 9.23 4.77 12.46
CA THR A 61 9.40 3.38 11.98
C THR A 61 8.59 2.35 12.75
N ARG A 62 7.73 2.80 13.68
CA ARG A 62 6.94 1.92 14.55
C ARG A 62 5.51 2.46 14.77
N PRO A 63 4.55 1.57 15.09
CA PRO A 63 3.21 1.95 15.55
C PRO A 63 3.24 2.78 16.84
N PRO A 64 2.13 3.46 17.21
CA PRO A 64 0.82 3.47 16.54
C PRO A 64 0.81 4.29 15.23
N GLY A 65 -0.23 4.11 14.40
CA GLY A 65 -0.44 4.86 13.15
C GLY A 65 0.50 4.49 12.00
N SER A 66 0.41 5.27 10.91
CA SER A 66 1.23 5.09 9.72
C SER A 66 2.71 5.28 10.06
N HIS A 67 3.56 4.37 9.57
CA HIS A 67 4.99 4.37 9.85
C HIS A 67 5.77 3.72 8.70
N TRP A 68 7.05 4.03 8.60
CA TRP A 68 7.94 3.38 7.64
C TRP A 68 8.19 1.93 8.04
N THR A 69 7.78 1.00 7.17
CA THR A 69 8.25 -0.39 7.20
C THR A 69 9.62 -0.51 6.56
N VAL A 70 9.87 0.28 5.52
CA VAL A 70 11.20 0.51 4.93
C VAL A 70 11.34 2.03 4.79
N PRO A 71 12.22 2.70 5.56
CA PRO A 71 12.39 4.15 5.45
C PRO A 71 13.23 4.52 4.20
N PRO A 72 13.02 5.72 3.63
CA PRO A 72 13.91 6.24 2.59
C PRO A 72 15.31 6.50 3.17
N ARG A 73 16.35 6.24 2.38
CA ARG A 73 17.76 6.41 2.77
C ARG A 73 18.32 7.77 2.38
N PHE A 74 17.75 8.39 1.34
CA PHE A 74 18.15 9.68 0.80
C PHE A 74 16.97 10.32 0.05
N VAL A 75 17.06 11.61 -0.26
CA VAL A 75 16.04 12.33 -1.03
C VAL A 75 15.90 11.70 -2.43
N GLY A 76 14.67 11.32 -2.80
CA GLY A 76 14.41 10.62 -4.07
C GLY A 76 14.70 9.12 -4.03
N ASP A 77 14.95 8.53 -2.86
CA ASP A 77 14.99 7.08 -2.69
C ASP A 77 13.57 6.52 -2.88
N LEU A 78 13.30 5.96 -4.06
CA LEU A 78 12.00 5.44 -4.48
C LEU A 78 12.13 3.98 -4.92
N CYS A 79 11.05 3.21 -4.77
CA CYS A 79 10.93 1.85 -5.28
C CYS A 79 11.01 1.87 -6.81
N ARG A 80 11.83 0.99 -7.37
CA ARG A 80 11.88 0.82 -8.83
C ARG A 80 10.63 0.12 -9.34
N MET A 81 10.00 0.69 -10.36
CA MET A 81 8.76 0.16 -10.97
C MET A 81 8.91 -1.30 -11.39
N GLU A 82 10.02 -1.67 -12.05
CA GLU A 82 10.27 -3.05 -12.47
C GLU A 82 10.28 -4.06 -11.29
N ARG A 83 10.80 -3.64 -10.12
CA ARG A 83 10.87 -4.51 -8.94
C ARG A 83 9.51 -4.64 -8.28
N LEU A 84 8.77 -3.54 -8.17
CA LEU A 84 7.41 -3.56 -7.65
C LEU A 84 6.50 -4.41 -8.54
N ALA A 85 6.55 -4.23 -9.86
CA ALA A 85 5.79 -5.04 -10.82
C ALA A 85 6.13 -6.53 -10.68
N GLY A 86 7.42 -6.87 -10.63
CA GLY A 86 7.85 -8.25 -10.41
C GLY A 86 7.35 -8.83 -9.09
N PHE A 87 7.36 -8.04 -8.01
CA PHE A 87 6.85 -8.45 -6.70
C PHE A 87 5.34 -8.70 -6.72
N ILE A 88 4.55 -7.82 -7.35
CA ILE A 88 3.10 -7.99 -7.53
C ILE A 88 2.81 -9.25 -8.33
N LEU A 89 3.43 -9.41 -9.50
CA LEU A 89 3.19 -10.54 -10.39
C LEU A 89 3.46 -11.89 -9.71
N ARG A 90 4.51 -11.99 -8.89
CA ARG A 90 4.79 -13.20 -8.10
C ARG A 90 3.75 -13.46 -7.00
N SER A 91 3.08 -12.42 -6.52
CA SER A 91 2.11 -12.51 -5.43
C SER A 91 0.68 -12.72 -5.92
N LEU A 92 0.39 -12.51 -7.21
CA LEU A 92 -0.95 -12.66 -7.78
C LEU A 92 -1.61 -14.02 -7.52
N PRO A 93 -0.93 -15.18 -7.64
CA PRO A 93 -1.57 -16.45 -7.35
C PRO A 93 -2.01 -16.58 -5.89
N VAL A 94 -1.22 -16.03 -4.96
CA VAL A 94 -1.52 -16.03 -3.52
C VAL A 94 -2.68 -15.09 -3.22
N LEU A 95 -2.72 -13.92 -3.87
CA LEU A 95 -3.82 -12.95 -3.74
C LEU A 95 -5.15 -13.56 -4.20
N ARG A 96 -5.18 -14.21 -5.36
CA ARG A 96 -6.39 -14.88 -5.88
C ARG A 96 -6.89 -15.98 -4.95
N ALA A 97 -5.99 -16.82 -4.46
CA ALA A 97 -6.36 -17.87 -3.50
C ALA A 97 -6.91 -17.29 -2.18
N HIS A 98 -6.39 -16.14 -1.74
CA HIS A 98 -6.90 -15.45 -0.57
C HIS A 98 -8.29 -14.84 -0.82
N GLU A 99 -8.52 -14.21 -1.98
CA GLU A 99 -9.82 -13.69 -2.39
C GLU A 99 -10.88 -14.80 -2.45
N GLU A 100 -10.57 -15.93 -3.09
CA GLU A 100 -11.45 -17.11 -3.13
C GLU A 100 -11.77 -17.65 -1.73
N THR A 101 -10.80 -17.59 -0.81
CA THR A 101 -11.00 -18.01 0.59
C THR A 101 -11.92 -17.04 1.33
N LEU A 102 -11.75 -15.73 1.12
CA LEU A 102 -12.60 -14.71 1.72
C LEU A 102 -14.04 -14.75 1.17
N GLU A 103 -14.21 -15.03 -0.12
CA GLU A 103 -15.52 -15.22 -0.74
C GLU A 103 -16.24 -16.43 -0.16
N LYS A 104 -15.57 -17.58 -0.04
CA LYS A 104 -16.14 -18.78 0.61
C LYS A 104 -16.51 -18.53 2.06
N ALA A 105 -15.67 -17.83 2.82
CA ALA A 105 -15.96 -17.48 4.21
C ALA A 105 -17.21 -16.60 4.32
N ARG A 106 -17.40 -15.64 3.40
CA ARG A 106 -18.59 -14.79 3.34
C ARG A 106 -19.86 -15.58 2.97
N GLU A 107 -19.75 -16.55 2.07
CA GLU A 107 -20.86 -17.44 1.70
C GLU A 107 -21.27 -18.37 2.85
N GLU A 108 -20.31 -18.90 3.61
CA GLU A 108 -20.56 -19.73 4.80
C GLU A 108 -21.15 -18.94 5.98
N GLU A 109 -20.77 -17.66 6.14
CA GLU A 109 -21.34 -16.75 7.12
C GLU A 109 -22.75 -16.29 6.72
N GLY A 110 -23.03 -16.09 5.43
CA GLY A 110 -24.35 -15.74 4.90
C GLY A 110 -25.35 -16.90 4.84
N GLY A 111 -24.87 -18.15 4.76
CA GLY A 111 -25.71 -19.36 4.73
C GLY A 111 -26.15 -19.88 6.11
N LYS A 112 -25.71 -19.26 7.21
CA LYS A 112 -26.08 -19.61 8.59
C LYS A 112 -27.23 -18.79 9.17
N GLN A 113 -27.93 -18.01 8.34
CA GLN A 113 -28.99 -17.09 8.76
C GLN A 113 -30.39 -17.60 8.42
#